data_AF-A0A0D2WTV6-F1
#
_entry.id   AF-A0A0D2WTV6-F1
#
_cell.length_a   1.000
_cell.length_b   1.000
_cell.length_c   1.000
_cell.angle_alpha   90.00
_cell.angle_beta   90.00
_cell.angle_gamma   90.00
#
_symmetry.space_group_name_H-M   'P 1'
#
loop_
_entity.id
_entity.type
_entity.pdbx_description
1 polymer ?
#
loop_
_entity_poly.entity_id
_entity_poly.type
_entity_poly.pdbx_seq_one_letter_code
_entity_poly.pdbx_strand_id
1 'polypeptide(L)'
;MSLDIRVKKADRIYHEGELVAGVVVVTSKGEMAHNGMTLALDGWVNLQLSSKSVGVFEAFYNSIKPIQLLSSSLEILRPGKL
;
A
#
# COMPACT_ATOMS: atom_id res chain seq x y z
N MET A 1 -14.46 14.62 -10.00
CA MET A 1 -14.45 13.48 -9.07
C MET A 1 -13.03 13.30 -8.60
N SER A 2 -12.80 13.04 -7.31
CA SER A 2 -11.49 12.63 -6.79
C SER A 2 -11.65 11.47 -5.82
N LEU A 3 -10.67 10.58 -5.81
CA LEU A 3 -10.54 9.47 -4.88
C LEU A 3 -9.19 9.61 -4.16
N ASP A 4 -9.21 9.49 -2.85
CA ASP A 4 -8.03 9.68 -2.01
C ASP A 4 -8.03 8.68 -0.84
N ILE A 5 -6.86 8.25 -0.39
CA ILE A 5 -6.70 7.40 0.79
C ILE A 5 -5.90 8.18 1.82
N ARG A 6 -6.52 8.46 2.97
CA ARG A 6 -5.91 9.23 4.05
C ARG A 6 -5.67 8.35 5.25
N VAL A 7 -4.41 8.03 5.52
CA VAL A 7 -3.99 7.34 6.73
C VAL A 7 -3.83 8.32 7.88
N LYS A 8 -4.17 7.90 9.11
CA LYS A 8 -4.15 8.75 10.31
C LYS A 8 -2.76 9.28 10.65
N LYS A 9 -1.72 8.49 10.36
CA LYS A 9 -0.30 8.87 10.52
C LYS A 9 0.49 8.27 9.35
N ALA A 10 0.73 9.08 8.32
CA ALA A 10 1.43 8.65 7.10
C ALA A 10 2.92 8.40 7.33
N ASP A 11 3.56 9.24 8.16
CA ASP A 11 5.01 9.21 8.37
C ASP A 11 5.43 8.31 9.54
N ARG A 12 4.49 7.59 10.15
CA ARG A 12 4.79 6.70 11.27
C ARG A 12 5.37 5.38 10.76
N ILE A 13 6.45 4.94 11.38
CA ILE A 13 6.92 3.56 11.27
C ILE A 13 6.04 2.69 12.17
N TYR A 14 5.38 1.70 11.58
CA TYR A 14 4.54 0.74 12.29
C TYR A 14 5.30 -0.57 12.54
N HIS A 15 5.03 -1.21 13.67
CA HIS A 15 5.58 -2.51 14.05
C HIS A 15 4.49 -3.58 14.07
N GLU A 16 4.89 -4.84 14.24
CA GLU A 16 3.97 -5.96 14.34
C GLU A 16 2.90 -5.73 15.42
N GLY A 17 1.65 -6.04 15.09
CA GLY A 17 0.49 -5.82 15.96
C GLY A 17 -0.05 -4.39 15.99
N GLU A 18 0.64 -3.41 15.37
CA GLU A 18 0.14 -2.04 15.33
C GLU A 18 -0.89 -1.82 14.22
N LEU A 19 -1.99 -1.15 14.56
CA LEU A 19 -3.05 -0.84 13.61
C LEU A 19 -2.71 0.36 12.72
N VAL A 20 -2.69 0.14 11.41
CA VAL A 20 -2.76 1.20 10.40
C VAL A 20 -4.23 1.52 10.14
N ALA A 21 -4.63 2.76 10.40
CA ALA A 21 -6.02 3.21 10.24
C ALA A 21 -6.10 4.43 9.33
N GLY A 22 -7.21 4.57 8.59
CA GLY A 22 -7.43 5.66 7.65
C GLY A 22 -8.85 5.69 7.12
N VAL A 23 -9.08 6.56 6.14
CA VAL A 23 -10.35 6.70 5.43
C VAL A 23 -10.12 6.78 3.92
N VAL A 24 -11.08 6.26 3.16
CA VAL A 24 -11.16 6.51 1.72
C VAL A 24 -12.09 7.69 1.51
N VAL A 25 -11.61 8.72 0.82
CA VAL A 25 -12.35 9.96 0.56
C VAL A 25 -12.77 9.98 -0.90
N VAL A 26 -14.07 10.08 -1.13
CA VAL A 26 -14.64 10.30 -2.47
C VAL A 26 -15.26 11.68 -2.53
N THR A 27 -14.84 12.48 -3.51
CA THR A 27 -15.43 13.81 -3.74
C THR A 27 -16.09 13.83 -5.11
N SER A 28 -17.39 14.16 -5.14
CA SER A 28 -18.17 14.37 -6.35
C SER A 28 -18.90 15.72 -6.30
N LYS A 29 -19.21 16.28 -7.48
CA LYS A 29 -20.00 17.53 -7.60
C LYS A 29 -21.51 17.27 -7.69
N GLY A 30 -21.94 16.02 -7.57
CA GLY A 30 -23.33 15.57 -7.67
C GLY A 30 -23.43 14.05 -7.49
N GLU A 31 -24.64 13.50 -7.64
CA GLU A 31 -24.87 12.05 -7.58
C GLU A 31 -23.99 11.30 -8.57
N MET A 32 -23.41 10.19 -8.13
CA MET A 32 -22.54 9.37 -8.95
C MET A 32 -22.81 7.88 -8.70
N ALA A 33 -23.11 7.16 -9.79
CA ALA A 33 -23.12 5.71 -9.75
C ALA A 33 -21.69 5.17 -9.78
N HIS A 34 -21.42 4.11 -9.04
CA HIS A 34 -20.12 3.44 -9.02
C HIS A 34 -20.28 1.92 -9.04
N ASN A 35 -19.29 1.22 -9.57
CA ASN A 35 -19.29 -0.24 -9.68
C ASN A 35 -18.53 -0.90 -8.52
N GLY A 36 -18.88 -0.51 -7.30
CA GLY A 36 -18.20 -0.94 -6.08
C GLY A 36 -16.88 -0.20 -5.85
N MET A 37 -16.20 -0.57 -4.78
CA MET A 37 -14.90 -0.03 -4.40
C MET A 37 -14.11 -1.10 -3.67
N THR A 38 -12.86 -1.27 -4.07
CA THR A 38 -11.97 -2.30 -3.54
C THR A 38 -10.67 -1.63 -3.09
N LEU A 39 -10.24 -1.96 -1.88
CA LEU A 39 -8.95 -1.57 -1.33
C LEU A 39 -7.96 -2.71 -1.57
N ALA A 40 -6.92 -2.44 -2.36
CA ALA A 40 -5.77 -3.32 -2.52
C ALA A 40 -4.64 -2.88 -1.59
N LEU A 41 -4.01 -3.85 -0.92
CA LEU A 41 -2.89 -3.65 -0.02
C LEU A 41 -1.75 -4.57 -0.45
N ASP A 42 -0.64 -3.96 -0.86
CA ASP A 42 0.58 -4.67 -1.23
C ASP A 42 1.75 -4.23 -0.36
N GLY A 43 2.52 -5.19 0.12
CA GLY A 43 3.72 -4.96 0.94
C GLY A 43 4.92 -5.66 0.30
N TRP A 44 6.02 -4.93 0.16
CA TRP A 44 7.24 -5.41 -0.48
C TRP A 44 8.44 -5.21 0.44
N VAL A 45 9.40 -6.12 0.35
CA VAL A 45 10.70 -5.98 1.01
C VAL A 45 11.81 -6.00 -0.03
N ASN A 46 12.81 -5.15 0.18
CA ASN A 46 14.04 -5.13 -0.58
C ASN A 46 15.18 -5.63 0.29
N LEU A 47 16.03 -6.48 -0.25
CA LEU A 47 17.27 -6.86 0.41
C LEU A 47 18.22 -5.66 0.38
N GLN A 48 18.59 -5.08 1.52
CA GLN A 48 19.63 -4.04 1.60
C GLN A 48 20.91 -4.61 2.23
N LEU A 49 22.05 -4.45 1.56
CA LEU A 49 23.35 -4.88 2.06
C LEU A 49 23.97 -3.79 2.94
N SER A 50 24.59 -4.20 4.05
CA SER A 50 25.33 -3.26 4.90
C SER A 50 26.62 -2.77 4.22
N SER A 51 27.07 -1.57 4.58
CA SER A 51 28.34 -0.99 4.12
C SER A 51 29.59 -1.74 4.61
N LYS A 52 29.46 -2.77 5.44
CA LYS A 52 30.57 -3.64 5.90
C LYS A 52 30.81 -4.85 5.00
N SER A 53 29.91 -5.12 4.06
CA SER A 53 29.92 -6.31 3.19
C SER A 53 29.93 -5.96 1.69
N VAL A 54 30.14 -4.68 1.36
CA VAL A 54 30.33 -4.19 -0.02
C VAL A 54 31.62 -4.78 -0.57
N GLY A 55 31.50 -5.62 -1.61
CA GLY A 55 32.63 -6.27 -2.29
C GLY A 55 32.34 -7.70 -2.74
N VAL A 56 31.59 -8.50 -1.97
CA VAL A 56 31.31 -9.92 -2.32
C VAL A 56 29.90 -10.12 -2.90
N PHE A 57 28.93 -9.26 -2.54
CA PHE A 57 27.51 -9.45 -2.89
C PHE A 57 26.92 -8.37 -3.81
N GLU A 58 27.74 -7.46 -4.34
CA GLU A 58 27.30 -6.34 -5.18
C GLU A 58 26.59 -6.77 -6.48
N ALA A 59 27.03 -7.88 -7.09
CA ALA A 59 26.41 -8.42 -8.30
C ALA A 59 25.02 -9.06 -8.05
N PHE A 60 24.73 -9.49 -6.82
CA PHE A 60 23.47 -10.14 -6.48
C PHE A 60 22.38 -9.13 -6.07
N TYR A 61 22.76 -8.00 -5.47
CA TYR A 61 21.81 -6.96 -5.05
C TYR A 61 20.97 -6.42 -6.22
N ASN A 62 21.62 -6.09 -7.34
CA ASN A 62 20.94 -5.50 -8.49
C ASN A 62 20.08 -6.50 -9.29
N SER A 63 20.20 -7.81 -9.03
CA SER A 63 19.44 -8.84 -9.74
C SER A 63 18.24 -9.37 -8.96
N ILE A 64 18.17 -9.11 -7.64
CA ILE A 64 17.06 -9.56 -6.81
C ILE A 64 15.92 -8.54 -6.91
N LYS A 65 14.80 -8.99 -7.47
CA LYS A 65 13.56 -8.21 -7.50
C LYS A 65 13.00 -8.05 -6.08
N PRO A 66 12.31 -6.93 -5.77
CA PRO A 66 11.56 -6.80 -4.53
C PRO A 66 10.68 -8.03 -4.29
N ILE A 67 10.67 -8.52 -3.05
CA ILE A 67 9.88 -9.70 -2.68
C ILE A 67 8.55 -9.21 -2.09
N GLN A 68 7.43 -9.65 -2.64
CA GLN A 68 6.11 -9.34 -2.11
C GLN A 68 5.87 -10.16 -0.83
N LEU A 69 5.66 -9.49 0.29
CA LEU A 69 5.34 -10.13 1.58
C LEU A 69 3.83 -10.16 1.84
N LEU A 70 3.10 -9.22 1.25
CA LEU A 70 1.67 -9.05 1.45
C LEU A 70 1.01 -8.70 0.12
N SER A 71 -0.08 -9.38 -0.19
CA SER A 71 -1.04 -8.96 -1.20
C SER A 71 -2.44 -9.31 -0.69
N SER A 72 -3.27 -8.29 -0.51
CA SER A 72 -4.63 -8.46 -0.02
C SER A 72 -5.56 -7.51 -0.76
N SER A 73 -6.79 -7.95 -0.97
CA SER A 73 -7.83 -7.17 -1.60
C SER A 73 -9.10 -7.28 -0.76
N LEU A 74 -9.71 -6.13 -0.47
CA LEU A 74 -10.92 -6.04 0.35
C LEU A 74 -11.95 -5.18 -0.39
N GLU A 75 -13.13 -5.74 -0.63
CA GLU A 75 -14.27 -4.93 -1.07
C GLU A 75 -14.75 -4.07 0.09
N ILE A 76 -14.71 -2.75 -0.10
CA ILE A 76 -15.09 -1.76 0.93
C ILE A 76 -16.44 -1.10 0.62
N LEU A 77 -16.93 -1.22 -0.61
CA LEU A 77 -18.25 -0.73 -0.99
C LEU A 77 -18.80 -1.55 -2.17
N ARG A 78 -20.08 -1.94 -2.11
CA ARG A 78 -20.78 -2.60 -3.22
C ARG A 78 -21.24 -1.60 -4.28
N PRO A 79 -21.50 -2.01 -5.53
CA PRO A 79 -22.05 -1.12 -6.56
C PRO A 79 -23.32 -0.39 -6.11
N GLY A 80 -23.44 0.88 -6.48
CA GLY A 80 -24.54 1.72 -6.04
C GLY A 80 -24.38 3.17 -6.42
N LYS A 81 -25.15 4.04 -5.75
CA LYS A 81 -25.00 5.49 -5.81
C LYS A 81 -24.21 5.95 -4.58
N LEU A 82 -23.29 6.88 -4.80
CA LEU A 82 -22.58 7.65 -3.77
C LEU A 82 -23.26 8.98 -3.51
#